data_AF-A0A9Q9NDN8-F1
#
_entry.id   AF-A0A9Q9NDN8-F1
#
_cell.length_a   1.000
_cell.length_b   1.000
_cell.length_c   1.000
_cell.angle_alpha   90.00
_cell.angle_beta   90.00
_cell.angle_gamma   90.00
#
_symmetry.space_group_name_H-M   'P 1'
#
loop_
_entity.id
_entity.type
_entity.pdbx_description
1 polymer ?
#
loop_
_entity_poly.entity_id
_entity_poly.type
_entity_poly.pdbx_seq_one_letter_code
_entity_poly.pdbx_strand_id
1 'polypeptide(L)'
;MKQHNKSSIIVIVGLLVITVLAAYTFFNMIKDQIFFESVDQVESVETLNVTLEEAAKKQINNYTSQQVSNKDNTNWRDASDAEIKDAMDSSVFMDDERQKYQFLDLSKYQGIDKNRIKRMLYEHPTLLNHTDDFIKAAKKQHVNEIYLISHALLETGSVVSELSNGVEIDGKKYYNFYGVGALDEDPIKTGAEYAKKQGWDTPEKAIDGGAKFIHDHYLSHEDQNTLYSMRWNPKDPGEHQYATDINWAKSNATIIADFYKDLKTEGKYFNWYVYKGDTKHQDGKNY
;
A
#
# COMPACT_ATOMS: atom_id res chain seq x y z
N MET A 1 -64.89 -27.05 -19.40
CA MET A 1 -63.56 -26.65 -19.93
C MET A 1 -63.03 -25.49 -19.10
N LYS A 2 -61.93 -25.69 -18.36
CA LYS A 2 -61.34 -24.68 -17.46
C LYS A 2 -60.87 -23.46 -18.26
N GLN A 3 -61.50 -22.33 -18.03
CA GLN A 3 -61.11 -21.02 -18.57
C GLN A 3 -60.00 -20.42 -17.67
N HIS A 4 -58.88 -21.11 -17.52
CA HIS A 4 -57.63 -20.42 -17.15
C HIS A 4 -56.94 -19.96 -18.43
N ASN A 5 -56.06 -18.96 -18.35
CA ASN A 5 -54.77 -18.95 -19.08
C ASN A 5 -54.36 -17.70 -19.88
N LYS A 6 -55.00 -16.52 -19.79
CA LYS A 6 -54.34 -15.31 -20.35
C LYS A 6 -53.94 -14.30 -19.28
N SER A 7 -54.88 -13.80 -18.49
CA SER A 7 -54.58 -12.80 -17.46
C SER A 7 -53.62 -13.33 -16.38
N SER A 8 -53.80 -14.57 -15.91
CA SER A 8 -52.88 -15.19 -14.94
C SER A 8 -51.48 -15.45 -15.52
N ILE A 9 -51.37 -15.81 -16.80
CA ILE A 9 -50.07 -16.00 -17.45
C ILE A 9 -49.34 -14.67 -17.59
N ILE A 10 -50.04 -13.59 -17.97
CA ILE A 10 -49.46 -12.24 -18.05
C ILE A 10 -48.97 -11.76 -16.68
N VAL A 11 -49.73 -12.00 -15.61
CA VAL A 11 -49.32 -11.66 -14.23
C VAL A 11 -48.11 -12.48 -13.79
N ILE A 12 -48.08 -13.79 -14.09
CA ILE A 12 -46.93 -14.65 -13.77
C ILE A 12 -45.68 -14.20 -14.53
N VAL A 13 -45.79 -13.90 -15.82
CA VAL A 13 -44.67 -13.40 -16.64
C VAL A 13 -44.19 -12.04 -16.11
N GLY A 14 -45.10 -11.13 -15.77
CA GLY A 14 -44.75 -9.83 -15.17
C GLY A 14 -44.00 -9.96 -13.83
N LEU A 15 -44.48 -10.83 -12.93
CA LEU A 15 -43.81 -11.14 -11.67
C LEU A 15 -42.44 -11.80 -11.87
N LEU A 16 -42.30 -12.66 -12.88
CA LEU A 16 -41.04 -13.31 -13.20
C LEU A 16 -40.02 -12.29 -13.72
N VAL A 17 -40.43 -11.34 -14.57
CA VAL A 17 -39.57 -10.23 -15.02
C VAL A 17 -39.11 -9.37 -13.84
N ILE A 18 -40.03 -8.98 -12.94
CA ILE A 18 -39.68 -8.20 -11.74
C ILE A 18 -38.72 -8.97 -10.84
N THR A 19 -38.97 -10.26 -10.61
CA THR A 19 -38.10 -11.11 -9.79
C THR A 19 -36.70 -11.23 -10.40
N VAL A 20 -36.59 -11.42 -11.71
CA VAL A 20 -35.30 -11.48 -12.42
C VAL A 20 -34.55 -10.14 -12.32
N LEU A 21 -35.25 -9.01 -12.50
CA LEU A 21 -34.66 -7.67 -12.33
C LEU A 21 -34.15 -7.47 -10.90
N ALA A 22 -34.95 -7.81 -9.90
CA ALA A 22 -34.56 -7.69 -8.49
C ALA A 22 -33.36 -8.60 -8.14
N ALA A 23 -33.35 -9.83 -8.64
CA ALA A 23 -32.23 -10.75 -8.46
C ALA A 23 -30.96 -10.23 -9.15
N TYR A 24 -31.07 -9.66 -10.35
CA TYR A 24 -29.96 -9.06 -11.07
C TYR A 24 -29.39 -7.84 -10.35
N THR A 25 -30.25 -6.95 -9.84
CA THR A 25 -29.80 -5.78 -9.05
C THR A 25 -29.14 -6.23 -7.75
N PHE A 26 -29.73 -7.19 -7.04
CA PHE A 26 -29.14 -7.73 -5.82
C PHE A 26 -27.79 -8.40 -6.08
N PHE A 27 -27.69 -9.22 -7.13
CA PHE A 27 -26.44 -9.84 -7.54
C PHE A 27 -25.37 -8.79 -7.86
N ASN A 28 -25.72 -7.73 -8.60
CA ASN A 28 -24.80 -6.63 -8.88
C ASN A 28 -24.32 -5.88 -7.64
N MET A 29 -25.11 -5.84 -6.56
CA MET A 29 -24.70 -5.22 -5.29
C MET A 29 -23.71 -6.09 -4.50
N ILE A 30 -23.73 -7.42 -4.68
CA ILE A 30 -22.86 -8.35 -3.94
C ILE A 30 -21.70 -8.90 -4.77
N LYS A 31 -21.72 -8.74 -6.10
CA LYS A 31 -20.74 -9.35 -7.01
C LYS A 31 -19.29 -9.02 -6.62
N ASP A 32 -19.02 -7.79 -6.16
CA ASP A 32 -17.67 -7.33 -5.80
C ASP A 32 -17.13 -7.99 -4.52
N GLN A 33 -18.03 -8.59 -3.72
CA GLN A 33 -17.66 -9.38 -2.54
C GLN A 33 -17.45 -10.85 -2.89
N ILE A 34 -17.89 -11.30 -4.07
CA ILE A 34 -17.81 -12.70 -4.48
C ILE A 34 -16.64 -12.89 -5.46
N PHE A 35 -16.61 -12.08 -6.52
CA PHE A 35 -15.67 -12.21 -7.61
C PHE A 35 -14.44 -11.33 -7.43
N PHE A 36 -13.32 -11.85 -7.92
CA PHE A 36 -12.09 -11.10 -8.05
C PHE A 36 -12.22 -10.10 -9.21
N GLU A 37 -11.81 -8.86 -8.97
CA GLU A 37 -11.73 -7.81 -9.99
C GLU A 37 -10.30 -7.71 -10.49
N SER A 38 -10.05 -8.28 -11.67
CA SER A 38 -8.77 -8.14 -12.35
C SER A 38 -8.61 -6.73 -12.90
N VAL A 39 -7.37 -6.25 -12.91
CA VAL A 39 -7.03 -4.89 -13.33
C VAL A 39 -6.06 -4.98 -14.50
N ASP A 40 -6.29 -4.18 -15.54
CA ASP A 40 -5.33 -3.99 -16.62
C ASP A 40 -4.08 -3.30 -16.05
N GLN A 41 -3.02 -4.09 -15.82
CA GLN A 41 -1.77 -3.61 -15.26
C GLN A 41 -1.05 -2.69 -16.25
N VAL A 42 -0.41 -1.66 -15.70
CA VAL A 42 0.40 -0.68 -16.41
C VAL A 42 1.81 -0.78 -15.84
N GLU A 43 2.67 -1.41 -16.61
CA GLU A 43 4.00 -1.82 -16.17
C GLU A 43 5.07 -0.95 -16.84
N SER A 44 6.10 -0.62 -16.08
CA SER A 44 7.34 -0.03 -16.59
C SER A 44 8.52 -0.94 -16.23
N VAL A 45 9.50 -1.04 -17.11
CA VAL A 45 10.69 -1.88 -16.91
C VAL A 45 11.93 -1.01 -16.97
N GLU A 46 12.65 -0.95 -15.86
CA GLU A 46 13.94 -0.27 -15.72
C GLU A 46 15.06 -1.32 -15.87
N THR A 47 15.76 -1.31 -17.00
CA THR A 47 16.93 -2.15 -17.20
C THR A 47 18.16 -1.49 -16.58
N LEU A 48 18.75 -2.15 -15.58
CA LEU A 48 19.90 -1.64 -14.84
C LEU A 48 21.21 -2.03 -15.54
N ASN A 49 22.17 -1.10 -15.56
CA ASN A 49 23.49 -1.32 -16.19
C ASN A 49 24.47 -2.13 -15.31
N VAL A 50 24.05 -2.50 -14.10
CA VAL A 50 24.83 -3.29 -13.13
C VAL A 50 24.24 -4.68 -12.98
N THR A 51 25.09 -5.67 -12.72
CA THR A 51 24.65 -7.01 -12.33
C THR A 51 24.20 -7.03 -10.86
N LEU A 52 23.39 -8.02 -10.47
CA LEU A 52 23.00 -8.24 -9.07
C LEU A 52 24.22 -8.37 -8.15
N GLU A 53 25.27 -9.06 -8.61
CA GLU A 53 26.52 -9.24 -7.88
C GLU A 53 27.26 -7.91 -7.63
N GLU A 54 27.33 -7.05 -8.64
CA GLU A 54 27.95 -5.72 -8.52
C GLU A 54 27.12 -4.81 -7.60
N ALA A 55 25.79 -4.84 -7.72
CA ALA A 55 24.90 -4.08 -6.85
C ALA A 55 25.02 -4.54 -5.38
N ALA A 56 25.00 -5.84 -5.12
CA ALA A 56 25.16 -6.40 -3.77
C ALA A 56 26.50 -5.99 -3.13
N LYS A 57 27.60 -6.00 -3.91
CA LYS A 57 28.91 -5.51 -3.43
C LYS A 57 28.89 -4.06 -3.03
N LYS A 58 28.12 -3.21 -3.71
CA LYS A 58 27.95 -1.81 -3.29
C LYS A 58 27.14 -1.68 -2.00
N GLN A 59 26.14 -2.53 -1.79
CA GLN A 59 25.37 -2.56 -0.53
C GLN A 59 26.21 -2.96 0.68
N ILE A 60 27.16 -3.88 0.51
CA ILE A 60 28.04 -4.33 1.59
C ILE A 60 29.02 -3.24 2.01
N ASN A 61 29.46 -2.40 1.06
CA ASN A 61 30.48 -1.36 1.28
C ASN A 61 29.88 0.04 1.47
N ASN A 62 28.59 0.16 1.78
CA ASN A 62 27.92 1.44 1.95
C ASN A 62 28.09 2.04 3.36
N TYR A 63 27.51 3.22 3.58
CA TYR A 63 27.66 3.99 4.82
C TYR A 63 26.89 3.44 6.03
N THR A 64 26.05 2.41 5.86
CA THR A 64 25.12 1.93 6.90
C THR A 64 25.11 0.41 6.99
N SER A 65 25.38 -0.15 8.18
CA SER A 65 25.35 -1.60 8.36
C SER A 65 23.95 -2.17 8.04
N GLN A 66 23.88 -3.06 7.04
CA GLN A 66 22.64 -3.77 6.68
C GLN A 66 22.29 -4.76 7.78
N GLN A 67 21.06 -4.70 8.29
CA GLN A 67 20.64 -5.47 9.46
C GLN A 67 19.65 -6.55 9.09
N VAL A 68 19.61 -7.61 9.90
CA VAL A 68 18.55 -8.61 9.90
C VAL A 68 18.12 -8.90 11.34
N SER A 69 16.82 -8.97 11.56
CA SER A 69 16.24 -9.30 12.85
C SER A 69 15.98 -10.80 13.00
N ASN A 70 15.86 -11.25 14.25
CA ASN A 70 15.17 -12.50 14.54
C ASN A 70 13.67 -12.38 14.22
N LYS A 71 12.96 -13.52 14.17
CA LYS A 71 11.53 -13.57 13.81
C LYS A 71 10.63 -12.64 14.64
N ASP A 72 11.02 -12.35 15.87
CA ASP A 72 10.25 -11.52 16.80
C ASP A 72 10.63 -10.03 16.74
N ASN A 73 11.53 -9.61 15.84
CA ASN A 73 12.05 -8.24 15.72
C ASN A 73 12.65 -7.66 17.01
N THR A 74 13.17 -8.53 17.89
CA THR A 74 13.71 -8.17 19.21
C THR A 74 15.23 -8.12 19.24
N ASN A 75 15.91 -8.80 18.31
CA ASN A 75 17.36 -8.85 18.24
C ASN A 75 17.82 -8.62 16.80
N TRP A 76 18.70 -7.62 16.62
CA TRP A 76 19.27 -7.24 15.33
C TRP A 76 20.74 -7.65 15.24
N ARG A 77 21.16 -8.07 14.05
CA ARG A 77 22.56 -8.31 13.72
C ARG A 77 22.87 -7.85 12.31
N ASP A 78 24.16 -7.70 12.02
CA ASP A 78 24.63 -7.49 10.66
C ASP A 78 24.22 -8.67 9.76
N ALA A 79 23.71 -8.34 8.57
CA ALA A 79 23.41 -9.30 7.53
C ALA A 79 24.69 -9.75 6.82
N SER A 80 24.76 -11.02 6.45
CA SER A 80 25.85 -11.54 5.62
C SER A 80 25.70 -11.11 4.15
N ASP A 81 26.80 -11.12 3.40
CA ASP A 81 26.81 -10.81 1.96
C ASP A 81 25.79 -11.63 1.17
N ALA A 82 25.62 -12.91 1.51
CA ALA A 82 24.64 -13.80 0.89
C ALA A 82 23.20 -13.38 1.23
N GLU A 83 22.92 -13.05 2.49
CA GLU A 83 21.60 -12.58 2.90
C GLU A 83 21.22 -11.26 2.22
N ILE A 84 22.17 -10.34 2.07
CA ILE A 84 21.95 -9.08 1.35
C ILE A 84 21.62 -9.36 -0.12
N LYS A 85 22.42 -10.20 -0.78
CA LYS A 85 22.21 -10.58 -2.18
C LYS A 85 20.84 -11.23 -2.39
N ASP A 86 20.46 -12.19 -1.54
CA ASP A 86 19.17 -12.87 -1.60
C ASP A 86 17.99 -11.94 -1.24
N ALA A 87 18.23 -10.91 -0.44
CA ALA A 87 17.22 -9.91 -0.09
C ALA A 87 16.95 -8.89 -1.21
N MET A 88 17.92 -8.69 -2.11
CA MET A 88 17.80 -7.76 -3.22
C MET A 88 17.64 -8.41 -4.60
N ASP A 89 17.59 -9.74 -4.71
CA ASP A 89 17.37 -10.44 -5.98
C ASP A 89 15.95 -10.20 -6.52
N SER A 90 15.80 -9.17 -7.35
CA SER A 90 14.50 -8.78 -7.90
C SER A 90 13.86 -9.86 -8.77
N SER A 91 14.68 -10.69 -9.44
CA SER A 91 14.20 -11.74 -10.34
C SER A 91 13.35 -12.79 -9.62
N VAL A 92 13.66 -13.06 -8.36
CA VAL A 92 12.90 -14.01 -7.52
C VAL A 92 11.57 -13.42 -7.08
N PHE A 93 11.50 -12.11 -6.88
CA PHE A 93 10.31 -11.44 -6.34
C PHE A 93 9.27 -11.12 -7.42
N MET A 94 9.70 -10.97 -8.66
CA MET A 94 8.85 -10.67 -9.81
C MET A 94 7.78 -11.74 -10.04
N ASP A 95 8.13 -13.02 -9.88
CA ASP A 95 7.19 -14.13 -10.07
C ASP A 95 6.35 -14.48 -8.82
N ASP A 96 6.56 -13.79 -7.70
CA ASP A 96 5.90 -14.13 -6.44
C ASP A 96 4.62 -13.30 -6.24
N GLU A 97 3.52 -13.99 -5.90
CA GLU A 97 2.19 -13.38 -5.75
C GLU A 97 2.13 -12.23 -4.73
N ARG A 98 2.99 -12.24 -3.70
CA ARG A 98 3.07 -11.22 -2.67
C ARG A 98 4.25 -10.29 -2.90
N GLN A 99 5.43 -10.83 -3.20
CA GLN A 99 6.66 -10.03 -3.32
C GLN A 99 6.68 -9.17 -4.57
N LYS A 100 5.85 -9.44 -5.58
CA LYS A 100 5.66 -8.52 -6.71
C LYS A 100 5.20 -7.13 -6.27
N TYR A 101 4.54 -7.00 -5.12
CA TYR A 101 4.14 -5.71 -4.55
C TYR A 101 5.32 -4.89 -4.01
N GLN A 102 6.54 -5.45 -3.96
CA GLN A 102 7.74 -4.63 -3.79
C GLN A 102 7.94 -3.64 -4.95
N PHE A 103 7.35 -3.94 -6.12
CA PHE A 103 7.46 -3.17 -7.35
C PHE A 103 6.21 -2.32 -7.64
N LEU A 104 5.21 -2.33 -6.75
CA LEU A 104 4.04 -1.45 -6.88
C LEU A 104 4.50 0.01 -6.82
N ASP A 105 4.06 0.82 -7.78
CA ASP A 105 4.32 2.26 -7.81
C ASP A 105 3.46 2.97 -6.76
N LEU A 106 4.09 3.28 -5.64
CA LEU A 106 3.48 3.90 -4.46
C LEU A 106 3.15 5.37 -4.69
N SER A 107 3.64 5.99 -5.77
CA SER A 107 3.35 7.39 -6.12
C SER A 107 2.08 7.54 -6.98
N LYS A 108 1.47 6.42 -7.41
CA LYS A 108 0.30 6.44 -8.28
C LYS A 108 -0.97 6.03 -7.56
N TYR A 109 -1.93 6.95 -7.53
CA TYR A 109 -3.31 6.67 -7.15
C TYR A 109 -3.96 5.72 -8.17
N GLN A 110 -4.51 4.61 -7.70
CA GLN A 110 -5.10 3.55 -8.54
C GLN A 110 -6.56 3.82 -8.89
N GLY A 111 -7.36 4.30 -7.94
CA GLY A 111 -8.79 4.48 -8.10
C GLY A 111 -9.64 3.27 -7.71
N ILE A 112 -9.23 2.53 -6.68
CA ILE A 112 -9.99 1.37 -6.17
C ILE A 112 -11.38 1.82 -5.69
N ASP A 113 -12.39 0.99 -5.95
CA ASP A 113 -13.76 1.27 -5.52
C ASP A 113 -13.82 1.54 -4.01
N LYS A 114 -14.43 2.67 -3.65
CA LYS A 114 -14.56 3.13 -2.28
C LYS A 114 -15.24 2.10 -1.38
N ASN A 115 -16.22 1.34 -1.89
CA ASN A 115 -16.91 0.36 -1.06
C ASN A 115 -16.03 -0.86 -0.78
N ARG A 116 -15.09 -1.22 -1.67
CA ARG A 116 -14.05 -2.21 -1.36
C ARG A 116 -13.21 -1.74 -0.18
N ILE A 117 -12.69 -0.52 -0.23
CA ILE A 117 -11.87 0.07 0.84
C ILE A 117 -12.65 0.13 2.17
N LYS A 118 -13.92 0.60 2.14
CA LYS A 118 -14.76 0.63 3.35
C LYS A 118 -14.98 -0.75 3.99
N ARG A 119 -15.10 -1.80 3.18
CA ARG A 119 -15.26 -3.17 3.72
C ARG A 119 -13.99 -3.66 4.39
N MET A 120 -12.84 -3.42 3.78
CA MET A 120 -11.53 -3.73 4.36
C MET A 120 -11.33 -3.01 5.70
N LEU A 121 -11.85 -1.79 5.84
CA LEU A 121 -11.75 -0.98 7.05
C LEU A 121 -12.88 -1.20 8.07
N TYR A 122 -13.73 -2.21 7.91
CA TYR A 122 -14.90 -2.42 8.76
C TYR A 122 -14.56 -2.52 10.27
N GLU A 123 -13.45 -3.17 10.60
CA GLU A 123 -12.99 -3.32 12.00
C GLU A 123 -12.18 -2.10 12.51
N HIS A 124 -12.02 -1.07 11.67
CA HIS A 124 -11.25 0.14 11.95
C HIS A 124 -12.13 1.40 11.87
N PRO A 125 -13.00 1.66 12.87
CA PRO A 125 -14.05 2.68 12.78
C PRO A 125 -13.52 4.09 12.51
N THR A 126 -12.37 4.47 13.08
CA THR A 126 -11.75 5.78 12.83
C THR A 126 -11.37 5.94 11.36
N LEU A 127 -10.71 4.94 10.76
CA LEU A 127 -10.36 4.95 9.34
C LEU A 127 -11.57 4.83 8.42
N LEU A 128 -12.55 4.02 8.82
CA LEU A 128 -13.79 3.85 8.08
C LEU A 128 -14.55 5.18 7.93
N ASN A 129 -14.60 5.97 9.01
CA ASN A 129 -15.24 7.29 9.00
C ASN A 129 -14.49 8.28 8.10
N HIS A 130 -13.18 8.15 7.98
CA HIS A 130 -12.32 9.02 7.19
C HIS A 130 -11.88 8.44 5.84
N THR A 131 -12.51 7.35 5.37
CA THR A 131 -12.13 6.69 4.10
C THR A 131 -12.14 7.66 2.92
N ASP A 132 -13.10 8.59 2.89
CA ASP A 132 -13.18 9.62 1.85
C ASP A 132 -12.00 10.59 1.89
N ASP A 133 -11.52 10.92 3.08
CA ASP A 133 -10.37 11.80 3.28
C ASP A 133 -9.09 11.11 2.82
N PHE A 134 -8.92 9.82 3.12
CA PHE A 134 -7.79 9.02 2.64
C PHE A 134 -7.77 8.93 1.11
N ILE A 135 -8.89 8.59 0.48
CA ILE A 135 -8.98 8.49 -0.99
C ILE A 135 -8.68 9.84 -1.63
N LYS A 136 -9.22 10.93 -1.07
CA LYS A 136 -8.99 12.28 -1.57
C LYS A 136 -7.53 12.70 -1.40
N ALA A 137 -6.93 12.43 -0.25
CA ALA A 137 -5.53 12.73 0.04
C ALA A 137 -4.59 11.93 -0.87
N ALA A 138 -4.79 10.62 -0.99
CA ALA A 138 -4.03 9.74 -1.89
C ALA A 138 -4.03 10.27 -3.32
N LYS A 139 -5.21 10.59 -3.85
CA LYS A 139 -5.35 11.17 -5.19
C LYS A 139 -4.68 12.53 -5.34
N LYS A 140 -4.85 13.43 -4.37
CA LYS A 140 -4.33 14.80 -4.42
C LYS A 140 -2.81 14.85 -4.25
N GLN A 141 -2.26 14.01 -3.38
CA GLN A 141 -0.85 14.02 -2.99
C GLN A 141 -0.03 12.99 -3.77
N HIS A 142 -0.60 12.33 -4.79
CA HIS A 142 0.11 11.35 -5.61
C HIS A 142 0.73 10.24 -4.75
N VAL A 143 -0.16 9.54 -4.01
CA VAL A 143 0.19 8.36 -3.22
C VAL A 143 -0.81 7.26 -3.53
N ASN A 144 -0.34 6.03 -3.63
CA ASN A 144 -1.18 4.85 -3.74
C ASN A 144 -2.07 4.74 -2.49
N GLU A 145 -3.38 4.61 -2.69
CA GLU A 145 -4.35 4.65 -1.59
C GLU A 145 -4.25 3.46 -0.64
N ILE A 146 -3.81 2.29 -1.12
CA ILE A 146 -3.62 1.11 -0.27
C ILE A 146 -2.38 1.28 0.60
N TYR A 147 -1.28 1.74 0.01
CA TYR A 147 -0.06 2.08 0.72
C TYR A 147 -0.31 3.15 1.81
N LEU A 148 -1.04 4.21 1.47
CA LEU A 148 -1.37 5.28 2.41
C LEU A 148 -2.18 4.76 3.61
N ILE A 149 -3.20 3.94 3.34
CA ILE A 149 -4.05 3.35 4.39
C ILE A 149 -3.27 2.32 5.22
N SER A 150 -2.45 1.48 4.58
CA SER A 150 -1.64 0.48 5.27
C SER A 150 -0.63 1.13 6.20
N HIS A 151 0.01 2.23 5.79
CA HIS A 151 0.89 2.99 6.67
C HIS A 151 0.14 3.55 7.88
N ALA A 152 -1.02 4.17 7.67
CA ALA A 152 -1.80 4.69 8.79
C ALA A 152 -2.16 3.58 9.79
N LEU A 153 -2.55 2.39 9.30
CA LEU A 153 -2.86 1.22 10.13
C LEU A 153 -1.66 0.75 10.97
N LEU A 154 -0.48 0.64 10.36
CA LEU A 154 0.73 0.18 11.03
C LEU A 154 1.23 1.20 12.06
N GLU A 155 1.35 2.47 11.67
CA GLU A 155 1.95 3.54 12.49
C GLU A 155 1.14 3.88 13.74
N THR A 156 -0.15 3.56 13.74
CA THR A 156 -1.05 3.92 14.84
C THR A 156 -1.73 2.73 15.48
N GLY A 157 -1.21 1.52 15.21
CA GLY A 157 -1.67 0.26 15.81
C GLY A 157 -3.16 0.01 15.58
N SER A 158 -3.64 0.20 14.35
CA SER A 158 -5.07 0.26 13.97
C SER A 158 -5.77 1.60 14.21
N VAL A 159 -5.03 2.70 14.30
CA VAL A 159 -5.61 4.06 14.47
C VAL A 159 -6.35 4.22 15.79
N VAL A 160 -5.88 3.49 16.78
CA VAL A 160 -6.33 3.56 18.18
C VAL A 160 -5.35 4.34 19.05
N SER A 161 -4.21 4.78 18.49
CA SER A 161 -3.22 5.55 19.24
C SER A 161 -3.79 6.89 19.70
N GLU A 162 -3.23 7.41 20.79
CA GLU A 162 -3.61 8.71 21.32
C GLU A 162 -3.40 9.83 20.28
N LEU A 163 -2.35 9.71 19.46
CA LEU A 163 -2.04 10.63 18.36
C LEU A 163 -3.12 10.68 17.29
N SER A 164 -3.67 9.53 16.86
CA SER A 164 -4.69 9.49 15.82
C SER A 164 -6.06 9.92 16.32
N ASN A 165 -6.36 9.69 17.60
CA ASN A 165 -7.57 10.18 18.26
C ASN A 165 -7.49 11.69 18.59
N GLY A 166 -6.28 12.22 18.61
CA GLY A 166 -5.92 13.61 18.76
C GLY A 166 -5.55 13.98 20.20
N VAL A 167 -4.57 14.86 20.33
CA VAL A 167 -4.02 15.34 21.60
C VAL A 167 -4.42 16.80 21.80
N GLU A 168 -4.89 17.13 23.00
CA GLU A 168 -5.26 18.51 23.35
C GLU A 168 -4.01 19.31 23.75
N ILE A 169 -3.77 20.42 23.06
CA ILE A 169 -2.72 21.39 23.38
C ILE A 169 -3.35 22.79 23.35
N ASP A 170 -3.28 23.50 24.48
CA ASP A 170 -3.81 24.86 24.65
C ASP A 170 -5.30 24.99 24.27
N GLY A 171 -6.13 24.01 24.65
CA GLY A 171 -7.57 24.02 24.40
C GLY A 171 -7.99 23.67 22.96
N LYS A 172 -7.06 23.13 22.16
CA LYS A 172 -7.32 22.69 20.79
C LYS A 172 -6.74 21.30 20.53
N LYS A 173 -7.47 20.48 19.78
CA LYS A 173 -7.07 19.10 19.47
C LYS A 173 -6.27 19.04 18.17
N TYR A 174 -5.20 18.26 18.16
CA TYR A 174 -4.36 18.03 16.99
C TYR A 174 -4.18 16.54 16.74
N TYR A 175 -4.19 16.15 15.46
CA TYR A 175 -4.27 14.75 15.04
C TYR A 175 -3.04 14.35 14.23
N ASN A 176 -2.60 13.09 14.36
CA ASN A 176 -1.49 12.55 13.58
C ASN A 176 -1.74 11.06 13.27
N PHE A 177 -1.96 10.72 11.99
CA PHE A 177 -2.33 9.38 11.53
C PHE A 177 -1.14 8.52 11.08
N TYR A 178 0.07 9.10 11.02
CA TYR A 178 1.24 8.44 10.43
C TYR A 178 2.49 8.58 11.29
N GLY A 179 2.33 8.93 12.58
CA GLY A 179 3.45 9.08 13.52
C GLY A 179 4.45 10.17 13.13
N VAL A 180 4.09 11.13 12.27
CA VAL A 180 5.06 12.10 11.73
C VAL A 180 5.61 12.98 12.85
N GLY A 181 6.93 12.96 13.04
CA GLY A 181 7.59 13.72 14.09
C GLY A 181 7.42 13.15 15.50
N ALA A 182 6.91 11.92 15.65
CA ALA A 182 6.87 11.20 16.92
C ALA A 182 8.23 10.55 17.19
N LEU A 183 8.98 11.06 18.17
CA LEU A 183 10.30 10.57 18.56
C LEU A 183 10.21 9.58 19.72
N ASP A 184 11.06 8.55 19.73
CA ASP A 184 11.02 7.43 20.70
C ASP A 184 11.02 7.84 22.17
N GLU A 185 11.63 8.99 22.51
CA GLU A 185 11.69 9.50 23.89
C GLU A 185 10.32 9.91 24.44
N ASP A 186 9.46 10.48 23.59
CA ASP A 186 8.12 10.95 23.94
C ASP A 186 7.27 11.08 22.65
N PRO A 187 6.83 9.96 22.08
CA PRO A 187 6.23 9.94 20.74
C PRO A 187 4.90 10.68 20.69
N ILE A 188 4.13 10.67 21.80
CA ILE A 188 2.84 11.36 21.87
C ILE A 188 3.04 12.87 21.88
N LYS A 189 3.91 13.40 22.75
CA LYS A 189 4.14 14.83 22.84
C LYS A 189 4.75 15.38 21.56
N THR A 190 5.85 14.77 21.10
CA THR A 190 6.59 15.24 19.92
C THR A 190 5.74 15.16 18.65
N GLY A 191 4.99 14.06 18.46
CA GLY A 191 4.06 13.90 17.35
C GLY A 191 2.90 14.91 17.37
N ALA A 192 2.37 15.24 18.55
CA ALA A 192 1.32 16.24 18.70
C ALA A 192 1.82 17.68 18.52
N GLU A 193 3.02 18.00 19.00
CA GLU A 193 3.68 19.29 18.77
C GLU A 193 3.97 19.49 17.27
N TYR A 194 4.39 18.44 16.58
CA TYR A 194 4.54 18.46 15.12
C TYR A 194 3.20 18.74 14.43
N ALA A 195 2.16 18.00 14.79
CA ALA A 195 0.81 18.20 14.25
C ALA A 195 0.29 19.64 14.49
N LYS A 196 0.54 20.20 15.69
CA LYS A 196 0.25 21.61 16.01
C LYS A 196 0.99 22.58 15.10
N LYS A 197 2.30 22.37 14.89
CA LYS A 197 3.13 23.21 14.01
C LYS A 197 2.62 23.18 12.56
N GLN A 198 2.14 22.03 12.09
CA GLN A 198 1.57 21.88 10.75
C GLN A 198 0.09 22.32 10.65
N GLY A 199 -0.55 22.69 11.76
CA GLY A 199 -1.96 23.09 11.78
C GLY A 199 -2.94 21.94 11.54
N TRP A 200 -2.57 20.71 11.91
CA TRP A 200 -3.40 19.50 11.79
C TRP A 200 -4.45 19.43 12.90
N ASP A 201 -5.34 20.42 12.90
CA ASP A 201 -6.38 20.61 13.93
C ASP A 201 -7.72 19.92 13.62
N THR A 202 -7.78 19.18 12.52
CA THR A 202 -8.87 18.26 12.19
C THR A 202 -8.28 16.97 11.62
N PRO A 203 -8.99 15.83 11.71
CA PRO A 203 -8.54 14.58 11.11
C PRO A 203 -8.24 14.69 9.62
N GLU A 204 -9.07 15.42 8.87
CA GLU A 204 -8.92 15.59 7.41
C GLU A 204 -7.62 16.31 7.06
N LYS A 205 -7.25 17.33 7.85
CA LYS A 205 -5.97 18.04 7.67
C LYS A 205 -4.77 17.16 8.01
N ALA A 206 -4.88 16.34 9.05
CA ALA A 206 -3.83 15.40 9.42
C ALA A 206 -3.64 14.31 8.35
N ILE A 207 -4.72 13.81 7.76
CA ILE A 207 -4.68 12.82 6.68
C ILE A 207 -4.05 13.41 5.41
N ASP A 208 -4.51 14.58 4.96
CA ASP A 208 -3.97 15.27 3.78
C ASP A 208 -2.51 15.71 3.99
N GLY A 209 -2.20 16.28 5.16
CA GLY A 209 -0.87 16.74 5.50
C GLY A 209 0.14 15.61 5.69
N GLY A 210 -0.28 14.50 6.31
CA GLY A 210 0.55 13.31 6.43
C GLY A 210 0.78 12.61 5.10
N ALA A 211 -0.24 12.53 4.23
CA ALA A 211 -0.07 12.04 2.86
C ALA A 211 0.91 12.92 2.06
N LYS A 212 0.83 14.25 2.21
CA LYS A 212 1.80 15.19 1.64
C LYS A 212 3.20 14.94 2.17
N PHE A 213 3.35 14.75 3.48
CA PHE A 213 4.65 14.44 4.09
C PHE A 213 5.24 13.16 3.49
N ILE A 214 4.44 12.09 3.40
CA ILE A 214 4.85 10.81 2.81
C ILE A 214 5.33 11.02 1.37
N HIS A 215 4.57 11.74 0.55
CA HIS A 215 4.97 12.02 -0.83
C HIS A 215 6.28 12.80 -0.88
N ASP A 216 6.35 13.96 -0.21
CA ASP A 216 7.49 14.86 -0.27
C ASP A 216 8.79 14.20 0.22
N HIS A 217 8.71 13.37 1.27
CA HIS A 217 9.89 12.79 1.91
C HIS A 217 10.31 11.47 1.29
N TYR A 218 9.37 10.70 0.73
CA TYR A 218 9.64 9.32 0.34
C TYR A 218 9.37 9.00 -1.11
N LEU A 219 8.47 9.75 -1.77
CA LEU A 219 8.03 9.48 -3.14
C LEU A 219 8.33 10.63 -4.11
N SER A 220 9.07 11.64 -3.66
CA SER A 220 9.44 12.82 -4.46
C SER A 220 10.55 12.53 -5.47
N HIS A 221 11.32 11.46 -5.25
CA HIS A 221 12.33 10.98 -6.18
C HIS A 221 11.70 9.95 -7.12
N GLU A 222 11.64 10.26 -8.42
CA GLU A 222 11.05 9.39 -9.44
C GLU A 222 11.71 8.00 -9.49
N ASP A 223 12.96 7.90 -9.03
CA ASP A 223 13.74 6.66 -9.01
C ASP A 223 13.51 5.79 -7.74
N GLN A 224 12.69 6.25 -6.79
CA GLN A 224 12.42 5.57 -5.51
C GLN A 224 10.92 5.55 -5.16
N ASN A 225 10.10 5.22 -6.15
CA ASN A 225 8.63 5.18 -6.01
C ASN A 225 8.07 3.78 -5.68
N THR A 226 8.92 2.78 -5.44
CA THR A 226 8.50 1.42 -5.03
C THR A 226 9.20 1.01 -3.74
N LEU A 227 8.64 0.06 -2.98
CA LEU A 227 9.32 -0.47 -1.78
C LEU A 227 10.72 -1.00 -2.12
N TYR A 228 10.86 -1.68 -3.26
CA TYR A 228 12.15 -2.20 -3.71
C TYR A 228 13.17 -1.07 -3.93
N SER A 229 12.78 -0.02 -4.65
CA SER A 229 13.68 1.09 -4.98
C SER A 229 13.98 2.01 -3.79
N MET A 230 13.01 2.20 -2.88
CA MET A 230 13.22 2.87 -1.60
C MET A 230 14.24 2.11 -0.73
N ARG A 231 14.19 0.77 -0.74
CA ARG A 231 15.09 -0.04 0.09
C ARG A 231 16.48 -0.19 -0.50
N TRP A 232 16.58 -0.44 -1.80
CA TRP A 232 17.82 -0.87 -2.45
C TRP A 232 18.46 0.20 -3.34
N ASN A 233 17.69 1.19 -3.78
CA ASN A 233 18.11 2.21 -4.75
C ASN A 233 18.87 1.58 -5.94
N PRO A 234 18.21 0.79 -6.80
CA PRO A 234 18.89 0.02 -7.84
C PRO A 234 19.64 0.88 -8.88
N LYS A 235 19.29 2.17 -9.03
CA LYS A 235 20.02 3.10 -9.92
C LYS A 235 21.32 3.59 -9.30
N ASP A 236 21.36 3.75 -7.98
CA ASP A 236 22.57 4.05 -7.22
C ASP A 236 22.69 3.17 -5.96
N PRO A 237 23.08 1.88 -6.13
CA PRO A 237 23.00 0.91 -5.03
C PRO A 237 23.86 1.30 -3.84
N GLY A 238 23.25 1.36 -2.66
CA GLY A 238 23.90 1.70 -1.39
C GLY A 238 23.67 3.13 -0.93
N GLU A 239 23.12 4.00 -1.78
CA GLU A 239 22.84 5.39 -1.46
C GLU A 239 21.35 5.61 -1.16
N HIS A 240 21.05 6.59 -0.31
CA HIS A 240 19.69 7.05 0.03
C HIS A 240 18.67 5.92 0.31
N GLN A 241 19.00 5.03 1.25
CA GLN A 241 18.12 3.91 1.61
C GLN A 241 17.15 4.29 2.72
N TYR A 242 15.90 3.86 2.57
CA TYR A 242 14.85 4.14 3.56
C TYR A 242 15.05 3.39 4.89
N ALA A 243 15.59 2.18 4.84
CA ALA A 243 15.71 1.30 6.01
C ALA A 243 17.00 0.49 5.96
N THR A 244 17.49 0.10 7.15
CA THR A 244 18.66 -0.79 7.30
C THR A 244 18.27 -2.28 7.31
N ASP A 245 17.04 -2.62 7.70
CA ASP A 245 16.54 -4.01 7.68
C ASP A 245 16.44 -4.53 6.25
N ILE A 246 17.18 -5.59 5.92
CA ILE A 246 17.14 -6.23 4.60
C ILE A 246 15.76 -6.81 4.25
N ASN A 247 14.91 -7.08 5.24
CA ASN A 247 13.56 -7.60 5.05
C ASN A 247 12.49 -6.51 5.00
N TRP A 248 12.84 -5.22 5.11
CA TRP A 248 11.88 -4.13 5.16
C TRP A 248 10.93 -4.14 3.95
N ALA A 249 11.47 -4.26 2.73
CA ALA A 249 10.65 -4.28 1.52
C ALA A 249 9.75 -5.51 1.46
N LYS A 250 10.27 -6.69 1.85
CA LYS A 250 9.53 -7.96 1.87
C LYS A 250 8.35 -7.92 2.84
N SER A 251 8.59 -7.39 4.03
CA SER A 251 7.57 -7.24 5.08
C SER A 251 6.45 -6.31 4.64
N ASN A 252 6.80 -5.13 4.09
CA ASN A 252 5.81 -4.16 3.61
C ASN A 252 5.04 -4.66 2.38
N ALA A 253 5.71 -5.33 1.43
CA ALA A 253 5.03 -5.89 0.27
C ALA A 253 4.02 -6.97 0.65
N THR A 254 4.34 -7.78 1.66
CA THR A 254 3.40 -8.79 2.20
C THR A 254 2.13 -8.14 2.73
N ILE A 255 2.26 -7.03 3.48
CA ILE A 255 1.13 -6.29 4.03
C ILE A 255 0.28 -5.69 2.91
N ILE A 256 0.90 -5.03 1.93
CA ILE A 256 0.20 -4.47 0.77
C ILE A 256 -0.54 -5.56 -0.02
N ALA A 257 0.14 -6.68 -0.30
CA ALA A 257 -0.45 -7.80 -1.02
C ALA A 257 -1.66 -8.39 -0.30
N ASP A 258 -1.59 -8.53 1.03
CA ASP A 258 -2.71 -9.02 1.84
C ASP A 258 -3.90 -8.04 1.82
N PHE A 259 -3.66 -6.72 1.82
CA PHE A 259 -4.74 -5.74 1.62
C PHE A 259 -5.40 -5.86 0.24
N TYR A 260 -4.64 -5.98 -0.84
CA TYR A 260 -5.21 -6.19 -2.18
C TYR A 260 -6.01 -7.49 -2.27
N LYS A 261 -5.52 -8.56 -1.64
CA LYS A 261 -6.22 -9.83 -1.53
C LYS A 261 -7.56 -9.70 -0.80
N ASP A 262 -7.59 -9.01 0.35
CA ASP A 262 -8.82 -8.78 1.11
C ASP A 262 -9.84 -7.91 0.35
N LEU A 263 -9.34 -6.98 -0.47
CA LEU A 263 -10.15 -6.19 -1.40
C LEU A 263 -10.68 -6.98 -2.60
N LYS A 264 -10.19 -8.21 -2.83
CA LYS A 264 -10.45 -9.05 -4.01
C LYS A 264 -10.14 -8.33 -5.33
N THR A 265 -9.01 -7.65 -5.38
CA THR A 265 -8.48 -6.99 -6.59
C THR A 265 -6.96 -7.02 -6.57
N GLU A 266 -6.30 -6.40 -7.55
CA GLU A 266 -4.85 -6.38 -7.68
C GLU A 266 -4.30 -4.98 -7.94
N GLY A 267 -2.99 -4.81 -7.70
CA GLY A 267 -2.27 -3.60 -8.05
C GLY A 267 -2.35 -3.29 -9.54
N LYS A 268 -2.29 -2.00 -9.89
CA LYS A 268 -2.32 -1.56 -11.29
C LYS A 268 -0.95 -1.16 -11.82
N TYR A 269 -0.23 -0.31 -11.10
CA TYR A 269 0.97 0.33 -11.60
C TYR A 269 2.19 -0.34 -11.00
N PHE A 270 3.05 -0.91 -11.84
CA PHE A 270 4.27 -1.58 -11.39
C PHE A 270 5.49 -1.02 -12.11
N ASN A 271 6.59 -0.86 -11.38
CA ASN A 271 7.89 -0.46 -11.90
C ASN A 271 8.90 -1.56 -11.56
N TRP A 272 9.27 -2.32 -12.58
CA TRP A 272 10.13 -3.50 -12.51
C TRP A 272 11.60 -3.11 -12.66
N TYR A 273 12.48 -3.64 -11.82
CA TYR A 273 13.92 -3.38 -11.87
C TYR A 273 14.68 -4.64 -12.26
N VAL A 274 15.26 -4.64 -13.47
CA VAL A 274 15.90 -5.81 -14.06
C VAL A 274 17.42 -5.60 -14.10
N TYR A 275 18.16 -6.38 -13.31
CA TYR A 275 19.63 -6.33 -13.32
C TYR A 275 20.22 -6.82 -14.64
N LYS A 276 21.38 -6.27 -14.99
CA LYS A 276 22.18 -6.77 -16.11
C LYS A 276 22.46 -8.26 -15.92
N GLY A 277 22.12 -9.05 -16.93
CA GLY A 277 22.33 -10.50 -16.92
C GLY A 277 21.10 -11.32 -16.51
N ASP A 278 20.02 -10.69 -16.03
CA ASP A 278 18.73 -11.38 -15.90
C ASP A 278 18.10 -11.54 -17.28
N THR A 279 18.31 -12.69 -17.91
CA THR A 279 17.78 -12.98 -19.25
C THR A 279 16.31 -13.39 -19.24
N LYS A 280 15.74 -13.73 -18.07
CA LYS A 280 14.34 -14.19 -17.98
C LYS A 280 13.38 -13.02 -18.14
N HIS A 281 13.72 -11.88 -17.55
CA HIS A 281 12.85 -10.71 -17.46
C HIS A 281 13.27 -9.54 -18.37
N GLN A 282 14.12 -9.80 -19.38
CA GLN A 282 14.69 -8.74 -20.22
C GLN A 282 13.76 -8.22 -21.31
N ASP A 283 12.75 -8.99 -21.72
CA ASP A 283 11.88 -8.65 -22.85
C ASP A 283 10.63 -7.85 -22.43
N GLY A 284 10.48 -7.58 -21.13
CA GLY A 284 9.35 -6.86 -20.57
C GLY A 284 8.02 -7.61 -20.72
N LYS A 285 8.06 -8.94 -20.93
CA LYS A 285 6.88 -9.77 -21.07
C LYS A 285 6.86 -10.82 -19.96
N ASN A 286 5.72 -10.95 -19.30
CA ASN A 286 5.44 -11.89 -18.21
C ASN A 286 5.98 -11.43 -16.84
N TYR A 287 5.26 -10.52 -16.21
CA TYR A 287 5.32 -10.25 -14.76
C TYR A 287 3.94 -10.44 -14.13
#